data_AF-A0A1H8M1Q2-F1
#
_entry.id   AF-A0A1H8M1Q2-F1
#
_cell.length_a   1.000
_cell.length_b   1.000
_cell.length_c   1.000
_cell.angle_alpha   90.00
_cell.angle_beta   90.00
_cell.angle_gamma   90.00
#
_symmetry.space_group_name_H-M   'P 1'
#
loop_
_entity.id
_entity.type
_entity.pdbx_description
1 polymer ?
#
loop_
_entity_poly.entity_id
_entity_poly.type
_entity_poly.pdbx_seq_one_letter_code
_entity_poly.pdbx_strand_id
1 'polypeptide(L)'
;MRPIPEAADVTEADRLQCRTLIEAANFYAVDYERDGACWERVLPSGECLVLAVWKSGLFGKPERKEWTLVRYTGRGTLGDETGPMTLHEALSHVAALPALRRCS
;
A
#
# COMPACT_ATOMS: atom_id res chain seq x y z
N MET A 1 16.94 6.96 -13.49
CA MET A 1 15.62 7.52 -13.16
C MET A 1 15.85 8.78 -12.34
N ARG A 2 15.03 9.82 -12.53
CA ARG A 2 15.08 11.03 -11.69
C ARG A 2 14.23 10.76 -10.45
N PRO A 3 14.64 11.20 -9.25
CA PRO A 3 13.84 11.08 -8.04
C PRO A 3 12.42 11.54 -8.32
N ILE A 4 11.44 10.67 -8.12
CA ILE A 4 10.03 11.09 -8.14
C ILE A 4 9.87 12.15 -7.04
N PRO A 5 9.48 13.39 -7.37
CA PRO A 5 9.38 14.45 -6.36
C PRO A 5 8.28 14.09 -5.36
N GLU A 6 8.58 14.23 -4.06
CA GLU A 6 7.52 14.23 -3.04
C GLU A 6 6.47 15.27 -3.44
N ALA A 7 5.18 14.93 -3.31
CA ALA A 7 4.13 15.91 -3.53
C ALA A 7 4.37 17.08 -2.57
N ALA A 8 4.58 18.28 -3.13
CA ALA A 8 5.10 19.45 -2.42
C ALA A 8 4.23 19.90 -1.23
N ASP A 9 3.04 19.34 -1.09
CA ASP A 9 2.05 19.66 -0.08
C ASP A 9 1.81 18.53 0.95
N VAL A 10 2.60 17.44 0.89
CA VAL A 10 2.60 16.38 1.90
C VAL A 10 3.45 16.80 3.09
N THR A 11 2.81 16.90 4.25
CA THR A 11 3.45 17.29 5.50
C THR A 11 4.05 16.09 6.23
N GLU A 12 4.86 16.34 7.27
CA GLU A 12 5.30 15.29 8.18
C GLU A 12 4.12 14.64 8.94
N ALA A 13 3.10 15.43 9.27
CA ALA A 13 1.89 14.92 9.92
C ALA A 13 1.12 13.94 9.03
N ASP A 14 1.00 14.25 7.73
CA ASP A 14 0.38 13.36 6.74
C ASP A 14 1.18 12.04 6.64
N ARG A 15 2.52 12.13 6.58
CA ARG A 15 3.41 10.96 6.54
C ARG A 15 3.25 10.09 7.78
N LEU A 16 3.22 10.68 8.96
CA LEU A 16 3.04 9.97 10.22
C LEU A 16 1.67 9.29 10.28
N GLN A 17 0.61 10.00 9.90
CA GLN A 17 -0.75 9.46 9.86
C GLN A 17 -0.86 8.28 8.90
N CYS A 18 -0.36 8.43 7.66
CA CYS A 18 -0.33 7.34 6.68
C CYS A 18 0.45 6.13 7.23
N ARG A 19 1.65 6.35 7.77
CA ARG A 19 2.47 5.27 8.35
C ARG A 19 1.71 4.52 9.45
N THR A 20 1.15 5.25 10.42
CA THR A 20 0.41 4.63 11.54
C THR A 20 -0.75 3.78 11.04
N LEU A 21 -1.51 4.26 10.06
CA LEU A 21 -2.64 3.52 9.49
C LEU A 21 -2.20 2.27 8.72
N ILE A 22 -1.12 2.38 7.95
CA ILE A 22 -0.57 1.30 7.12
C ILE A 22 0.06 0.21 7.98
N GLU A 23 0.86 0.59 8.99
CA GLU A 23 1.47 -0.35 9.95
C GLU A 23 0.40 -1.06 10.79
N ALA A 24 -0.66 -0.35 11.22
CA ALA A 24 -1.79 -0.96 11.92
C ALA A 24 -2.52 -2.02 11.08
N ALA A 25 -2.43 -1.92 9.74
CA ALA A 25 -2.94 -2.91 8.81
C ALA A 25 -1.95 -4.05 8.50
N ASN A 26 -0.83 -4.14 9.22
CA ASN A 26 0.26 -5.13 9.08
C ASN A 26 0.98 -5.07 7.74
N PHE A 27 1.11 -3.87 7.18
CA PHE A 27 2.02 -3.63 6.06
C PHE A 27 3.38 -3.16 6.58
N TYR A 28 4.42 -3.45 5.82
CA TYR A 28 5.79 -3.07 6.10
C TYR A 28 6.36 -2.28 4.92
N ALA A 29 7.16 -1.25 5.21
CA ALA A 29 7.82 -0.49 4.16
C ALA A 29 8.84 -1.39 3.45
N VAL A 30 8.80 -1.43 2.12
CA VAL A 30 9.79 -2.09 1.28
C VAL A 30 10.51 -1.04 0.47
N ASP A 31 11.82 -0.96 0.70
CA ASP A 31 12.70 0.00 0.02
C ASP A 31 13.19 -0.64 -1.28
N TYR A 32 12.47 -0.40 -2.38
CA TYR A 32 13.04 -0.65 -3.70
C TYR A 32 13.98 0.50 -3.99
N GLU A 33 15.28 0.23 -3.89
CA GLU A 33 16.35 1.22 -4.03
C GLU A 33 16.07 2.19 -5.20
N ARG A 34 15.71 3.43 -4.81
CA ARG A 34 15.79 4.71 -5.54
C ARG A 34 14.52 5.49 -5.86
N ASP A 35 13.32 4.94 -5.94
CA ASP A 35 12.22 5.75 -6.49
C ASP A 35 10.79 5.49 -5.95
N GLY A 36 10.60 4.70 -4.91
CA GLY A 36 9.27 4.66 -4.28
C GLY A 36 9.12 3.53 -3.29
N ALA A 37 9.01 3.87 -2.01
CA ALA A 37 8.56 2.94 -0.99
C ALA A 37 7.13 2.54 -1.30
N CYS A 38 6.96 1.27 -1.63
CA CYS A 38 5.69 0.61 -1.49
C CYS A 38 5.62 -0.06 -0.11
N TRP A 39 4.40 -0.34 0.29
CA TRP A 39 4.14 -1.04 1.54
C TRP A 39 3.64 -2.43 1.18
N GLU A 40 4.26 -3.45 1.74
CA GLU A 40 3.91 -4.82 1.43
C GLU A 40 3.34 -5.55 2.64
N ARG A 41 2.37 -6.43 2.39
CA ARG A 41 1.83 -7.35 3.38
C ARG A 41 1.69 -8.73 2.75
N VAL A 42 2.42 -9.70 3.30
CA VAL A 42 2.29 -11.11 2.90
C VAL A 42 1.18 -11.77 3.71
N LEU A 43 0.22 -12.37 3.03
CA LEU A 43 -0.86 -13.13 3.63
C LEU A 43 -0.41 -14.58 3.91
N PRO A 44 -1.05 -15.30 4.86
CA PRO A 44 -0.72 -16.69 5.14
C PRO A 44 -0.85 -17.66 3.93
N SER A 45 -1.64 -17.30 2.91
CA SER A 45 -1.73 -18.04 1.64
C SER A 45 -0.47 -17.93 0.77
N GLY A 46 0.45 -17.04 1.12
CA GLY A 46 1.57 -16.63 0.27
C GLY A 46 1.21 -15.53 -0.73
N GLU A 47 -0.04 -15.05 -0.78
CA GLU A 47 -0.37 -13.85 -1.57
C GLU A 47 0.29 -12.61 -0.97
N CYS A 48 0.77 -11.69 -1.81
CA CYS A 48 1.36 -10.44 -1.39
C CYS A 48 0.47 -9.27 -1.80
N LEU A 49 0.16 -8.40 -0.84
CA LEU A 49 -0.53 -7.14 -1.08
C LEU A 49 0.52 -6.03 -1.11
N VAL A 50 0.48 -5.20 -2.14
CA VAL A 50 1.35 -4.04 -2.30
C VAL A 50 0.48 -2.79 -2.34
N LEU A 51 0.72 -1.88 -1.41
CA LEU A 51 0.07 -0.59 -1.32
C LEU A 51 1.07 0.49 -1.76
N ALA A 52 0.68 1.29 -2.74
CA ALA A 52 1.53 2.34 -3.31
C ALA A 52 0.72 3.58 -3.66
N VAL A 53 1.40 4.72 -3.78
CA VAL A 53 0.81 5.96 -4.28
C VAL A 53 0.93 5.98 -5.81
N TRP A 54 -0.20 6.04 -6.51
CA TRP A 54 -0.33 6.06 -7.96
C TRP A 54 0.56 7.16 -8.57
N LYS A 55 1.55 6.76 -9.38
CA LYS A 55 2.42 7.62 -10.23
C LYS A 55 3.29 8.69 -9.56
N SER A 56 3.34 8.87 -8.23
CA SER A 56 4.00 10.10 -7.71
C SER A 56 4.59 10.13 -6.28
N GLY A 57 4.84 9.03 -5.56
CA GLY A 57 5.72 9.12 -4.37
C GLY A 57 5.60 8.04 -3.29
N LEU A 58 6.38 8.20 -2.21
CA LEU A 58 6.38 7.33 -1.01
C LEU A 58 5.11 7.49 -0.15
N PHE A 59 4.56 8.70 -0.13
CA PHE A 59 3.40 9.06 0.69
C PHE A 59 2.48 9.96 -0.11
N GLY A 60 1.20 9.63 -0.01
CA GLY A 60 0.10 10.49 -0.39
C GLY A 60 -0.54 11.10 0.85
N LYS A 61 -1.58 11.90 0.64
CA LYS A 61 -2.53 12.26 1.67
C LYS A 61 -3.55 11.14 1.87
N PRO A 62 -3.91 10.81 3.13
CA PRO A 62 -4.87 9.73 3.41
C PRO A 62 -6.20 9.87 2.66
N GLU A 63 -6.69 11.11 2.50
CA GLU A 63 -7.99 11.47 1.95
C GLU A 63 -8.00 11.62 0.42
N ARG A 64 -6.85 11.54 -0.24
CA ARG A 64 -6.75 11.70 -1.69
C ARG A 64 -6.93 10.39 -2.42
N LYS A 65 -7.59 10.46 -3.58
CA LYS A 65 -7.67 9.34 -4.52
C LYS A 65 -6.38 9.20 -5.30
N GLU A 66 -5.36 8.70 -4.62
CA GLU A 66 -4.02 8.50 -5.17
C GLU A 66 -3.38 7.21 -4.67
N TRP A 67 -4.09 6.38 -3.91
CA TRP A 67 -3.61 5.09 -3.46
C TRP A 67 -4.05 3.99 -4.42
N THR A 68 -3.15 3.03 -4.62
CA THR A 68 -3.37 1.80 -5.38
C THR A 68 -3.04 0.62 -4.49
N LEU A 69 -3.94 -0.36 -4.48
CA LEU A 69 -3.72 -1.66 -3.87
C LEU A 69 -3.54 -2.69 -4.99
N VAL A 70 -2.40 -3.36 -5.00
CA VAL A 70 -2.05 -4.42 -5.93
C VAL A 70 -1.98 -5.75 -5.16
N ARG A 71 -2.58 -6.80 -5.70
CA ARG A 71 -2.53 -8.15 -5.17
C ARG A 71 -1.71 -9.02 -6.11
N TYR A 72 -0.64 -9.61 -5.58
CA TYR A 72 0.13 -10.66 -6.23
C TYR A 72 -0.23 -12.01 -5.63
N THR A 73 -0.40 -13.00 -6.48
CA THR A 73 -0.57 -14.40 -6.06
C THR A 73 0.73 -14.95 -5.49
N GLY A 74 0.69 -16.07 -4.76
CA GLY A 74 1.89 -16.73 -4.22
C GLY A 74 2.90 -17.25 -5.25
N ARG A 75 2.65 -17.04 -6.55
CA ARG A 75 3.59 -17.29 -7.66
C ARG A 75 4.24 -16.01 -8.21
N GLY A 76 4.01 -14.87 -7.56
CA GLY A 76 4.44 -13.55 -8.04
C GLY A 76 3.68 -13.04 -9.26
N THR A 77 2.58 -13.71 -9.65
CA THR A 77 1.73 -13.26 -10.76
C THR A 77 0.76 -12.19 -10.28
N LEU A 78 0.60 -11.11 -11.04
CA LEU A 78 -0.39 -10.07 -10.81
C LEU A 78 -1.79 -10.70 -10.78
N GLY A 79 -2.48 -10.53 -9.65
CA GLY A 79 -3.87 -10.95 -9.44
C GLY A 79 -4.82 -9.80 -9.75
N ASP A 80 -4.86 -8.80 -8.87
CA ASP A 80 -5.76 -7.65 -8.99
C ASP A 80 -5.00 -6.34 -8.77
N GLU A 81 -5.45 -5.28 -9.44
CA GLU A 81 -5.01 -3.91 -9.19
C GLU A 81 -6.26 -3.06 -9.01
N THR A 82 -6.35 -2.34 -7.90
CA THR A 82 -7.49 -1.46 -7.58
C THR A 82 -6.96 -0.07 -7.24
N GLY A 83 -7.58 0.96 -7.82
CA GLY A 83 -7.20 2.37 -7.64
C GLY A 83 -7.60 3.22 -8.86
N PRO A 84 -7.46 4.55 -8.78
CA PRO A 84 -7.03 5.32 -7.62
C PRO A 84 -8.13 5.44 -6.54
N MET A 85 -7.73 5.34 -5.27
CA MET A 85 -8.62 5.42 -4.10
C MET A 85 -7.96 6.12 -2.91
N THR A 86 -8.71 6.40 -1.86
CA THR A 86 -8.19 6.91 -0.59
C THR A 86 -7.48 5.82 0.21
N LEU A 87 -6.62 6.19 1.14
CA LEU A 87 -5.96 5.22 2.02
C LEU A 87 -7.00 4.43 2.83
N HIS A 88 -8.08 5.09 3.29
CA HIS A 88 -9.16 4.43 4.03
C HIS A 88 -9.88 3.37 3.18
N GLU A 89 -10.19 3.67 1.92
CA GLU A 89 -10.77 2.70 0.99
C GLU A 89 -9.82 1.51 0.78
N ALA A 90 -8.53 1.75 0.56
CA ALA A 90 -7.54 0.70 0.37
C ALA A 90 -7.45 -0.24 1.59
N LEU A 91 -7.42 0.32 2.81
CA LEU A 91 -7.39 -0.47 4.04
C LEU A 91 -8.70 -1.24 4.28
N SER A 92 -9.84 -0.67 3.86
CA SER A 92 -11.14 -1.36 3.90
C SER A 92 -11.18 -2.55 2.95
N HIS A 93 -10.61 -2.42 1.75
CA HIS A 93 -10.45 -3.55 0.82
C HIS A 93 -9.59 -4.66 1.44
N VAL A 94 -8.49 -4.32 2.10
CA VAL A 94 -7.64 -5.29 2.81
C VAL A 94 -8.39 -5.98 3.93
N ALA A 95 -9.20 -5.25 4.70
CA ALA A 95 -10.00 -5.83 5.78
C ALA A 95 -11.12 -6.76 5.28
N ALA A 96 -11.63 -6.50 4.07
CA ALA A 96 -12.65 -7.31 3.41
C ALA A 96 -12.08 -8.54 2.71
N LEU A 97 -10.76 -8.60 2.46
CA LEU A 97 -10.13 -9.83 1.98
C LEU A 97 -10.39 -10.93 3.00
N PRO A 98 -10.87 -12.10 2.55
CA PRO A 98 -11.17 -13.19 3.47
C PRO A 98 -9.90 -13.46 4.28
N ALA A 99 -9.98 -13.25 5.59
CA ALA A 99 -8.99 -13.75 6.53
C ALA A 99 -8.95 -15.25 6.29
N LEU A 100 -7.96 -15.70 5.50
CA LEU A 100 -7.78 -17.09 5.16
C LEU A 100 -7.82 -17.85 6.47
N ARG A 101 -8.87 -18.67 6.56
CA ARG A 101 -9.25 -19.46 7.72
C ARG A 101 -7.99 -19.87 8.46
N ARG A 102 -7.87 -19.47 9.73
CA ARG A 102 -7.03 -20.22 10.66
C ARG A 102 -7.55 -21.66 10.56
N CYS A 103 -6.79 -22.53 9.90
CA CYS A 103 -7.04 -23.94 9.99
C CYS A 103 -6.96 -24.28 11.48
N SER A 104 -8.11 -24.73 11.98
CA SER A 104 -8.29 -25.44 13.24
C SER A 104 -7.27 -26.55 13.41
#